data_AF-A0A3S1CFD4-F1
#
_entry.id   AF-A0A3S1CFD4-F1
#
_cell.length_a   1.000
_cell.length_b   1.000
_cell.length_c   1.000
_cell.angle_alpha   90.00
_cell.angle_beta   90.00
_cell.angle_gamma   90.00
#
_symmetry.space_group_name_H-M   'P 1'
#
loop_
_entity.id
_entity.type
_entity.pdbx_description
1 polymer ?
#
loop_
_entity_poly.entity_id
_entity_poly.type
_entity_poly.pdbx_seq_one_letter_code
_entity_poly.pdbx_strand_id
1 'polypeptide(L)'
;MALAYFFLSDINDDGVITDSDVRPVYLRFDLNNDGQVEAQEFNLKWQEIYRESPLAVLFLRADKNRNHRLQKDEYPSLFSSLGNNADGSVKVSEFASGWVSEHFGTDSDGQALASALDVDFDWVVTAREVDTLLSRYDRNGDGEMEIIEVIQMVKLLPPL
;
A
#
# COMPACT_ATOMS: atom_id res chain seq x y z
N MET A 1 3.18 -10.62 -5.36
CA MET A 1 4.44 -10.06 -4.84
C MET A 1 5.39 -9.58 -5.94
N ALA A 2 5.88 -10.43 -6.85
CA ALA A 2 6.80 -9.98 -7.93
C ALA A 2 6.26 -8.78 -8.75
N LEU A 3 4.96 -8.77 -9.05
CA LEU A 3 4.29 -7.67 -9.74
C LEU A 3 4.27 -6.37 -8.91
N ALA A 4 4.13 -6.44 -7.59
CA ALA A 4 4.17 -5.25 -6.74
C ALA A 4 5.57 -4.62 -6.71
N TYR A 5 6.62 -5.44 -6.67
CA TYR A 5 7.99 -4.95 -6.79
C TYR A 5 8.26 -4.32 -8.17
N PHE A 6 7.63 -4.84 -9.23
CA PHE A 6 7.68 -4.23 -10.56
C PHE A 6 7.12 -2.80 -10.52
N PHE A 7 5.88 -2.62 -10.06
CA PHE A 7 5.25 -1.29 -9.99
C PHE A 7 5.95 -0.33 -9.02
N LEU A 8 6.50 -0.82 -7.91
CA LEU A 8 7.34 -0.01 -7.02
C LEU A 8 8.65 0.45 -7.68
N SER A 9 9.04 -0.20 -8.77
CA SER A 9 10.26 0.07 -9.53
C SER A 9 9.99 0.75 -10.88
N ASP A 10 8.72 0.85 -11.30
CA ASP A 10 8.26 1.52 -12.53
C ASP A 10 7.77 2.92 -12.15
N ILE A 11 8.67 3.89 -12.14
CA ILE A 11 8.46 5.18 -11.46
C ILE A 11 7.56 6.11 -12.29
N ASN A 12 7.66 6.02 -13.61
CA ASN A 12 6.82 6.77 -14.53
C ASN A 12 5.54 6.00 -14.93
N ASP A 13 5.43 4.75 -14.48
CA ASP A 13 4.22 3.95 -14.55
C ASP A 13 3.75 3.67 -15.99
N ASP A 14 4.72 3.48 -16.89
CA ASP A 14 4.50 3.21 -18.31
C ASP A 14 4.44 1.71 -18.66
N GLY A 15 4.59 0.84 -17.67
CA GLY A 15 4.57 -0.61 -17.80
C GLY A 15 5.92 -1.20 -18.23
N VAL A 16 7.01 -0.43 -18.23
CA VAL A 16 8.36 -0.87 -18.58
C VAL A 16 9.40 -0.26 -17.63
N ILE A 17 10.20 -1.10 -16.98
CA ILE A 17 11.34 -0.60 -16.20
C ILE A 17 12.50 -0.28 -17.14
N THR A 18 12.92 0.98 -17.14
CA THR A 18 14.04 1.52 -17.93
C THR A 18 15.17 2.03 -17.04
N ASP A 19 16.30 2.44 -17.63
CA ASP A 19 17.42 3.05 -16.88
C ASP A 19 16.99 4.30 -16.10
N SER A 20 16.01 5.05 -16.63
CA SER A 20 15.44 6.20 -15.93
C SER A 20 14.64 5.84 -14.68
N ASP A 21 14.19 4.59 -14.53
CA ASP A 21 13.50 4.10 -13.34
C ASP A 21 14.48 3.46 -12.34
N VAL A 22 15.49 2.75 -12.86
CA VAL A 22 16.51 2.08 -12.04
C VAL A 22 17.31 3.08 -11.22
N ARG A 23 17.67 4.24 -11.78
CA ARG A 23 18.46 5.24 -11.05
C ARG A 23 17.71 5.82 -9.85
N PRO A 24 16.45 6.28 -9.96
CA PRO A 24 15.64 6.64 -8.80
C PRO A 24 15.53 5.53 -7.76
N VAL A 25 15.33 4.27 -8.18
CA VAL A 25 15.29 3.14 -7.25
C VAL A 25 16.63 2.99 -6.53
N TYR A 26 17.76 3.05 -7.22
CA TYR A 26 19.09 3.03 -6.61
C TYR A 26 19.25 4.15 -5.56
N LEU A 27 18.84 5.38 -5.90
CA LEU A 27 18.89 6.51 -4.98
C LEU A 27 17.95 6.38 -3.78
N ARG A 28 16.88 5.57 -3.87
CA ARG A 28 16.04 5.23 -2.69
C ARG A 28 16.78 4.34 -1.69
N PHE A 29 17.76 3.57 -2.16
CA PHE A 29 18.57 2.66 -1.36
C PHE A 29 19.86 3.29 -0.82
N ASP A 30 20.40 4.31 -1.49
CA ASP A 30 21.55 5.11 -1.03
C ASP A 30 21.07 6.14 0.01
N LEU A 31 21.02 5.72 1.27
CA LEU A 31 20.39 6.52 2.35
C LEU A 31 21.28 7.69 2.77
N ASN A 32 22.60 7.52 2.70
CA ASN A 32 23.56 8.55 3.08
C ASN A 32 23.95 9.49 1.92
N ASN A 33 23.51 9.20 0.68
CA ASN A 33 23.78 9.93 -0.55
C ASN A 33 25.28 9.99 -0.92
N ASP A 34 26.05 8.95 -0.62
CA ASP A 34 27.47 8.86 -0.96
C ASP A 34 27.74 8.24 -2.34
N GLY A 35 26.69 7.82 -3.03
CA GLY A 35 26.74 7.21 -4.35
C GLY A 35 26.93 5.69 -4.32
N GLN A 36 26.97 5.05 -3.16
CA GLN A 36 27.02 3.61 -2.96
C GLN A 36 25.81 3.14 -2.15
N VAL A 37 25.46 1.86 -2.28
CA VAL A 37 24.46 1.21 -1.41
C VAL A 37 25.19 0.16 -0.59
N GLU A 38 25.39 0.44 0.69
CA GLU A 38 25.98 -0.51 1.63
C GLU A 38 24.95 -1.58 2.03
N ALA A 39 25.43 -2.75 2.50
CA ALA A 39 24.56 -3.84 2.93
C ALA A 39 23.57 -3.42 4.05
N GLN A 40 23.98 -2.50 4.91
CA GLN A 40 23.11 -1.94 5.95
C GLN A 40 21.98 -1.09 5.35
N GLU A 41 22.29 -0.21 4.41
CA GLU A 41 21.31 0.63 3.72
C GLU A 41 20.35 -0.22 2.90
N PHE A 42 20.88 -1.23 2.20
CA PHE A 42 20.08 -2.23 1.52
C PHE A 42 19.11 -2.92 2.46
N ASN A 43 19.59 -3.44 3.59
CA ASN A 43 18.74 -4.15 4.53
C ASN A 43 17.65 -3.26 5.12
N LEU A 44 17.98 -2.02 5.53
CA LEU A 44 16.99 -1.08 6.05
C LEU A 44 15.93 -0.74 5.00
N LYS A 45 16.36 -0.41 3.78
CA LYS A 45 15.41 -0.03 2.73
C LYS A 45 14.58 -1.21 2.24
N TRP A 46 15.16 -2.40 2.16
CA TRP A 46 14.47 -3.63 1.78
C TRP A 46 13.37 -3.99 2.79
N GLN A 47 13.61 -3.79 4.08
CA GLN A 47 12.59 -3.97 5.12
C GLN A 47 11.41 -3.00 4.95
N GLU A 48 11.66 -1.75 4.57
CA GLU A 48 10.58 -0.80 4.24
C GLU A 48 9.78 -1.24 3.02
N ILE A 49 10.45 -1.54 1.90
CA ILE A 49 9.79 -1.96 0.64
C ILE A 49 8.99 -3.25 0.85
N TYR A 50 9.49 -4.18 1.68
CA TYR A 50 8.75 -5.38 2.06
C TYR A 50 7.38 -5.05 2.68
N ARG A 51 7.30 -3.99 3.50
CA ARG A 51 6.03 -3.55 4.11
C ARG A 51 5.17 -2.67 3.20
N GLU A 52 5.77 -2.01 2.20
CA GLU A 52 5.05 -1.28 1.14
C GLU A 52 4.34 -2.25 0.15
N SER A 53 4.98 -3.39 -0.14
CA SER A 53 4.53 -4.36 -1.14
C SER A 53 3.07 -4.84 -0.95
N PRO A 54 2.59 -5.19 0.26
CA PRO A 54 1.17 -5.50 0.48
C PRO A 54 0.19 -4.43 0.01
N LEU A 55 0.47 -3.16 0.31
CA LEU A 55 -0.40 -2.04 -0.08
C LEU A 55 -0.38 -1.85 -1.60
N ALA A 56 0.78 -2.01 -2.23
CA ALA A 56 0.90 -2.02 -3.68
C ALA A 56 0.11 -3.19 -4.32
N VAL A 57 0.13 -4.39 -3.72
CA VAL A 57 -0.70 -5.52 -4.20
C VAL A 57 -2.19 -5.19 -4.12
N LEU A 58 -2.63 -4.62 -3.00
CA LEU A 58 -4.04 -4.25 -2.79
C LEU A 58 -4.48 -3.13 -3.74
N PHE A 59 -3.62 -2.13 -3.97
CA PHE A 59 -3.82 -1.08 -4.96
C PHE A 59 -4.14 -1.67 -6.34
N LEU A 60 -3.28 -2.56 -6.84
CA LEU A 60 -3.44 -3.18 -8.16
C LEU A 60 -4.68 -4.07 -8.28
N ARG A 61 -5.16 -4.62 -7.16
CA ARG A 61 -6.43 -5.37 -7.12
C ARG A 61 -7.64 -4.45 -7.19
N ALA A 62 -7.52 -3.23 -6.67
CA ALA A 62 -8.59 -2.25 -6.62
C ALA A 62 -8.71 -1.41 -7.89
N ASP A 63 -7.59 -1.14 -8.57
CA ASP A 63 -7.52 -0.47 -9.87
C ASP A 63 -8.13 -1.36 -10.97
N LYS A 64 -9.44 -1.25 -11.15
CA LYS A 64 -10.23 -2.10 -12.05
C LYS A 64 -10.05 -1.67 -13.50
N ASN A 65 -9.96 -0.36 -13.73
CA ASN A 65 -9.83 0.18 -15.07
C ASN A 65 -8.38 0.18 -15.57
N ARG A 66 -7.40 -0.10 -14.69
CA ARG A 66 -5.97 -0.22 -14.99
C ARG A 66 -5.38 1.06 -15.54
N ASN A 67 -5.82 2.20 -14.99
CA ASN A 67 -5.24 3.49 -15.29
C ASN A 67 -4.19 3.91 -14.25
N HIS A 68 -3.85 2.99 -13.34
CA HIS A 68 -2.82 3.14 -12.31
C HIS A 68 -3.08 4.29 -11.34
N ARG A 69 -4.36 4.64 -11.18
CA ARG A 69 -4.86 5.60 -10.20
C ARG A 69 -6.12 4.99 -9.61
N LEU A 70 -6.31 5.10 -8.29
CA LEU A 70 -7.62 4.74 -7.73
C LEU A 70 -8.54 5.94 -7.81
N GLN A 71 -9.75 5.73 -8.36
CA GLN A 71 -10.84 6.68 -8.24
C GLN A 71 -11.78 6.31 -7.09
N LYS A 72 -12.65 7.24 -6.71
CA LYS A 72 -13.58 7.07 -5.58
C LYS A 72 -14.47 5.83 -5.66
N ASP A 73 -14.85 5.39 -6.86
CA ASP A 73 -15.63 4.17 -7.05
C ASP A 73 -14.79 2.88 -6.90
N GLU A 74 -13.47 3.00 -6.92
CA GLU A 74 -12.52 1.90 -6.73
C GLU A 74 -12.04 1.77 -5.28
N TYR A 75 -12.07 2.86 -4.50
CA TYR A 75 -11.67 2.87 -3.07
C TYR A 75 -12.29 1.74 -2.23
N PRO A 76 -13.59 1.42 -2.34
CA PRO A 76 -14.18 0.33 -1.55
C PRO A 76 -13.51 -1.03 -1.83
N SER A 77 -12.90 -1.20 -3.00
CA SER A 77 -12.28 -2.45 -3.41
C SER A 77 -10.90 -2.67 -2.77
N LEU A 78 -10.25 -1.61 -2.28
CA LEU A 78 -8.87 -1.62 -1.77
C LEU A 78 -8.62 -2.68 -0.70
N PHE A 79 -9.53 -2.83 0.26
CA PHE A 79 -9.41 -3.82 1.33
C PHE A 79 -10.44 -4.94 1.26
N SER A 80 -11.43 -4.83 0.37
CA SER A 80 -12.53 -5.80 0.27
C SER A 80 -12.07 -7.25 0.11
N SER A 81 -10.93 -7.50 -0.55
CA SER A 81 -10.38 -8.86 -0.72
C SER A 81 -9.90 -9.52 0.57
N LEU A 82 -9.77 -8.76 1.66
CA LEU A 82 -9.41 -9.28 3.00
C LEU A 82 -10.64 -9.71 3.80
N GLY A 83 -11.84 -9.36 3.34
CA GLY A 83 -13.12 -9.74 3.94
C GLY A 83 -13.95 -10.65 3.03
N ASN A 84 -15.15 -11.00 3.50
CA ASN A 84 -16.10 -11.83 2.75
C ASN A 84 -17.50 -11.20 2.66
N ASN A 85 -17.67 -9.93 3.04
CA ASN A 85 -18.98 -9.29 3.04
C ASN A 85 -19.36 -8.82 1.64
N ALA A 86 -20.64 -9.01 1.30
CA ALA A 86 -21.16 -8.71 -0.04
C ALA A 86 -21.22 -7.20 -0.35
N ASP A 87 -21.22 -6.35 0.67
CA ASP A 87 -21.25 -4.89 0.55
C ASP A 87 -19.86 -4.25 0.48
N GLY A 88 -18.80 -5.06 0.51
CA GLY A 88 -17.40 -4.61 0.47
C GLY A 88 -16.85 -4.14 1.82
N SER A 89 -17.64 -4.16 2.89
CA SER A 89 -17.15 -3.91 4.25
C SER A 89 -16.26 -5.06 4.74
N VAL A 90 -15.36 -4.78 5.67
CA VAL A 90 -14.45 -5.79 6.23
C VAL A 90 -14.41 -5.66 7.73
N LYS A 91 -14.79 -6.71 8.47
CA LYS A 91 -14.62 -6.69 9.93
C LYS A 91 -13.14 -6.59 10.27
N VAL A 92 -12.79 -5.88 11.33
CA VAL A 92 -11.38 -5.76 11.78
C VAL A 92 -10.72 -7.14 11.96
N SER A 93 -11.45 -8.13 12.48
CA SER A 93 -10.95 -9.50 12.63
C SER A 93 -10.75 -10.25 11.31
N GLU A 94 -11.64 -10.02 10.33
CA GLU A 94 -11.51 -10.57 8.97
C GLU A 94 -10.32 -9.92 8.27
N PHE A 95 -10.16 -8.61 8.40
CA PHE A 95 -9.03 -7.86 7.85
C PHE A 95 -7.70 -8.45 8.33
N ALA A 96 -7.52 -8.60 9.64
CA ALA A 96 -6.29 -9.12 10.23
C ALA A 96 -6.02 -10.58 9.79
N SER A 97 -7.07 -11.41 9.76
CA SER A 97 -6.96 -12.80 9.31
C SER A 97 -6.60 -12.89 7.82
N GLY A 98 -7.24 -12.07 6.98
CA GLY A 98 -6.96 -11.96 5.55
C GLY A 98 -5.54 -11.48 5.28
N TRP A 99 -5.07 -10.49 6.04
CA TRP A 99 -3.70 -9.97 5.95
C TRP A 99 -2.65 -11.07 6.16
N VAL A 100 -2.83 -11.90 7.19
CA VAL A 100 -1.94 -13.04 7.46
C VAL A 100 -2.07 -14.12 6.39
N SER A 101 -3.29 -14.42 5.94
CA SER A 101 -3.55 -15.42 4.91
C SER A 101 -2.93 -15.07 3.56
N GLU A 102 -2.87 -13.79 3.23
CA GLU A 102 -2.23 -13.27 2.01
C GLU A 102 -0.70 -13.16 2.15
N HIS A 103 -0.15 -13.53 3.31
CA HIS A 103 1.27 -13.42 3.64
C HIS A 103 1.81 -11.99 3.59
N PHE A 104 0.97 -11.01 3.94
CA PHE A 104 1.34 -9.60 3.96
C PHE A 104 2.05 -9.16 5.23
N GLY A 105 2.01 -9.98 6.28
CA GLY A 105 2.70 -9.69 7.54
C GLY A 105 2.06 -10.42 8.70
N THR A 106 2.15 -9.81 9.87
CA THR A 106 1.62 -10.33 11.13
C THR A 106 0.17 -9.95 11.35
N ASP A 107 -0.49 -10.63 12.28
CA ASP A 107 -1.84 -10.28 12.74
C ASP A 107 -1.87 -8.84 13.31
N SER A 108 -0.83 -8.44 14.05
CA SER A 108 -0.70 -7.07 14.57
C SER A 108 -0.60 -6.01 13.49
N ASP A 109 0.03 -6.32 12.34
CA ASP A 109 0.08 -5.38 11.21
C ASP A 109 -1.34 -5.14 10.65
N GLY A 110 -2.08 -6.24 10.41
CA GLY A 110 -3.46 -6.17 9.92
C GLY A 110 -4.40 -5.47 10.89
N GLN A 111 -4.29 -5.76 12.20
CA GLN A 111 -5.08 -5.09 13.23
C GLN A 111 -4.79 -3.58 13.31
N ALA A 112 -3.52 -3.18 13.24
CA ALA A 112 -3.13 -1.77 13.31
C ALA A 112 -3.70 -0.98 12.12
N LEU A 113 -3.59 -1.55 10.92
CA LEU A 113 -4.13 -0.91 9.71
C LEU A 113 -5.66 -0.84 9.74
N ALA A 114 -6.34 -1.92 10.11
CA ALA A 114 -7.79 -1.96 10.23
C ALA A 114 -8.31 -0.97 11.29
N SER A 115 -7.65 -0.90 12.46
CA SER A 115 -8.01 0.04 13.52
C SER A 115 -7.76 1.50 13.14
N ALA A 116 -6.81 1.77 12.25
CA ALA A 116 -6.58 3.12 11.72
C ALA A 116 -7.62 3.53 10.67
N LEU A 117 -8.24 2.55 10.00
CA LEU A 117 -9.34 2.73 9.06
C LEU A 117 -10.68 2.90 9.78
N ASP A 118 -10.98 2.08 10.78
CA ASP A 118 -12.21 2.10 11.59
C ASP A 118 -12.26 3.35 12.50
N VAL A 119 -12.84 4.44 12.00
CA VAL A 119 -12.83 5.75 12.68
C VAL A 119 -13.97 5.92 13.66
N ASP A 120 -15.06 5.17 13.50
CA ASP A 120 -16.21 5.20 14.41
C ASP A 120 -16.19 4.08 15.46
N PHE A 121 -15.19 3.18 15.37
CA PHE A 121 -14.88 2.10 16.31
C PHE A 121 -16.00 1.06 16.42
N ASP A 122 -16.69 0.79 15.31
CA ASP A 122 -17.75 -0.21 15.23
C ASP A 122 -17.23 -1.63 14.86
N TRP A 123 -15.91 -1.77 14.71
CA TRP A 123 -15.18 -2.99 14.32
C TRP A 123 -15.41 -3.43 12.88
N VAL A 124 -15.90 -2.53 12.02
CA VAL A 124 -16.14 -2.76 10.60
C VAL A 124 -15.53 -1.64 9.79
N VAL A 125 -14.56 -1.97 8.94
CA VAL A 125 -14.03 -1.03 7.95
C VAL A 125 -15.00 -0.93 6.78
N THR A 126 -15.54 0.26 6.58
CA THR A 126 -16.50 0.57 5.51
C THR A 126 -15.86 1.37 4.36
N ALA A 127 -16.53 1.39 3.21
CA ALA A 127 -16.14 2.20 2.05
C ALA A 127 -15.92 3.69 2.39
N ARG A 128 -16.78 4.25 3.24
CA ARG A 128 -16.72 5.65 3.67
C ARG A 128 -15.44 5.94 4.46
N GLU A 129 -15.01 5.00 5.27
CA GLU A 129 -13.84 5.14 6.12
C GLU A 129 -12.56 5.00 5.33
N VAL A 130 -12.54 4.08 4.36
CA VAL A 130 -11.46 3.99 3.38
C VAL A 130 -11.31 5.32 2.62
N ASP A 131 -12.41 5.91 2.12
CA ASP A 131 -12.40 7.23 1.46
C ASP A 131 -11.88 8.35 2.39
N THR A 132 -12.32 8.33 3.66
CA THR A 132 -11.89 9.30 4.67
C THR A 132 -10.39 9.22 4.93
N LEU A 133 -9.81 8.02 4.97
CA LEU A 133 -8.38 7.83 5.20
C LEU A 133 -7.57 8.20 3.94
N LEU A 134 -7.97 7.70 2.76
CA LEU A 134 -7.27 7.97 1.50
C LEU A 134 -7.18 9.46 1.19
N SER A 135 -8.24 10.22 1.49
CA SER A 135 -8.24 11.69 1.35
C SER A 135 -7.14 12.41 2.17
N ARG A 136 -6.55 11.76 3.18
CA ARG A 136 -5.41 12.32 3.95
C ARG A 136 -4.06 12.07 3.29
N TYR A 137 -4.01 11.12 2.37
CA TYR A 137 -2.80 10.68 1.68
C TYR A 137 -2.73 11.19 0.24
N ASP A 138 -3.84 11.68 -0.33
CA ASP A 138 -3.89 12.48 -1.56
C ASP A 138 -3.08 13.79 -1.35
N ARG A 139 -1.82 13.79 -1.82
CA ARG A 139 -0.87 14.89 -1.61
C ARG A 139 -1.00 15.96 -2.67
N ASN A 140 -1.32 15.57 -3.89
CA ASN A 140 -1.40 16.49 -5.01
C ASN A 140 -2.78 17.18 -5.09
N GLY A 141 -3.79 16.64 -4.37
CA GLY A 141 -5.14 17.18 -4.26
C GLY A 141 -5.98 16.99 -5.52
N ASP A 142 -5.64 16.02 -6.37
CA ASP A 142 -6.37 15.75 -7.62
C ASP A 142 -7.61 14.86 -7.42
N GLY A 143 -7.77 14.28 -6.22
CA GLY A 143 -8.90 13.44 -5.87
C GLY A 143 -8.80 12.00 -6.38
N GLU A 144 -7.66 11.62 -6.94
CA GLU A 144 -7.27 10.28 -7.33
C GLU A 144 -6.10 9.82 -6.44
N MET A 145 -5.95 8.51 -6.21
CA MET A 145 -4.79 8.01 -5.45
C MET A 145 -3.75 7.40 -6.37
N GLU A 146 -2.53 7.89 -6.30
CA GLU A 146 -1.37 7.24 -6.91
C GLU A 146 -0.81 6.14 -5.98
N ILE A 147 -0.14 5.14 -6.55
CA ILE A 147 0.48 4.06 -5.75
C ILE A 147 1.43 4.63 -4.68
N ILE A 148 2.16 5.70 -5.00
CA ILE A 148 3.13 6.33 -4.09
C ILE A 148 2.46 6.93 -2.85
N GLU A 149 1.20 7.33 -2.97
CA GLU A 149 0.37 7.89 -1.92
C GLU A 149 -0.23 6.79 -1.06
N VAL A 150 -0.75 5.72 -1.69
CA VAL A 150 -1.30 4.57 -0.98
C VAL A 150 -0.23 3.87 -0.13
N ILE A 151 0.99 3.69 -0.63
CA ILE A 151 2.06 3.05 0.16
C ILE A 151 2.47 3.85 1.40
N GLN A 152 2.13 5.14 1.49
CA GLN A 152 2.40 5.92 2.71
C GLN A 152 1.60 5.42 3.92
N MET A 153 0.54 4.63 3.70
CA MET A 153 -0.22 3.96 4.76
C MET A 153 0.62 2.94 5.52
N VAL A 154 1.80 2.54 5.01
CA VAL A 154 2.77 1.70 5.75
C VAL A 154 3.16 2.32 7.10
N LYS A 155 3.05 3.65 7.23
CA LYS A 155 3.30 4.41 8.47
C LYS A 155 2.29 4.12 9.59
N LEU A 156 1.16 3.50 9.27
CA LEU A 156 0.14 3.09 10.23
C LEU A 156 0.49 1.75 10.89
N LEU A 157 1.44 1.01 10.31
CA LEU A 157 1.85 -0.27 10.86
C LEU A 157 2.78 -0.07 12.07
N PRO A 158 2.83 -1.02 13.03
CA PRO A 158 3.75 -0.96 14.17
C PRO A 158 5.21 -0.87 13.71
N PRO A 159 6.13 -0.28 14.49
CA PRO A 159 7.55 -0.32 14.16
C PRO A 159 8.08 -1.75 14.10
N LEU A 160 9.13 -1.97 13.29
CA LEU A 160 9.87 -3.23 13.20
C LEU A 160 10.69 -3.52 14.46
#